data_AF-A0A433P646-F1
#
_entry.id   AF-A0A433P646-F1
#
_cell.length_a   1.000
_cell.length_b   1.000
_cell.length_c   1.000
_cell.angle_alpha   90.00
_cell.angle_beta   90.00
_cell.angle_gamma   90.00
#
_symmetry.space_group_name_H-M   'P 1'
#
loop_
_entity.id
_entity.type
_entity.pdbx_description
1 polymer ?
#
loop_
_entity_poly.entity_id
_entity_poly.type
_entity_poly.pdbx_seq_one_letter_code
_entity_poly.pdbx_strand_id
1 'polypeptide(L)'
;MTDGDRPLTSPSETTINNDTNNRLAIAQERMARVSNTAPIKKVEGFWSDFKAFINRGNVIDLAVGVIIGGAFGAITNSAVQDMLMPFVGLATGTQFEEALFVLRNGTPPPPYTTRDQAKEAGAVTVNWGNFIQQIVNFLLISLVLFFVIK
;
A
#
# COMPACT_ATOMS: atom_id res chain seq x y z
N MET A 1 51.91 -46.28 -42.29
CA MET A 1 50.76 -45.39 -42.02
C MET A 1 49.83 -45.54 -43.21
N THR A 2 48.58 -45.99 -43.14
CA THR A 2 47.52 -45.91 -42.13
C THR A 2 46.38 -46.84 -42.58
N ASP A 3 45.78 -47.52 -41.61
CA ASP A 3 44.40 -48.07 -41.56
C ASP A 3 43.79 -48.61 -42.88
N GLY A 4 43.77 -49.94 -43.04
CA GLY A 4 43.13 -50.61 -44.16
C GLY A 4 42.48 -51.91 -43.70
N ASP A 5 41.14 -51.90 -43.69
CA ASP A 5 40.24 -53.05 -43.60
C ASP A 5 40.31 -53.92 -42.35
N ARG A 6 39.78 -53.38 -41.24
CA ARG A 6 39.03 -54.23 -40.31
C ARG A 6 37.71 -54.59 -40.99
N PRO A 7 37.38 -55.88 -41.19
CA PRO A 7 36.07 -56.24 -41.71
C PRO A 7 35.01 -55.69 -40.75
N LEU A 8 34.12 -54.84 -41.28
CA LEU A 8 32.92 -54.40 -40.59
C LEU A 8 32.05 -55.64 -40.40
N THR A 9 32.28 -56.39 -39.32
CA THR A 9 31.35 -57.42 -38.90
C THR A 9 30.07 -56.68 -38.51
N SER A 10 29.10 -56.72 -39.42
CA SER A 10 27.74 -56.25 -39.14
C SER A 10 27.32 -56.90 -37.81
N PRO A 11 26.90 -56.11 -36.80
CA PRO A 11 26.48 -56.68 -35.53
C PRO A 11 25.43 -57.74 -35.80
N SER A 12 25.62 -58.95 -35.28
CA SER A 12 24.68 -60.04 -35.46
C SER A 12 23.30 -59.62 -34.92
N GLU A 13 22.24 -59.95 -35.66
CA GLU A 13 20.86 -59.57 -35.36
C GLU A 13 20.43 -59.93 -33.92
N THR A 14 20.97 -61.02 -33.38
CA THR A 14 20.81 -61.45 -31.98
C THR A 14 21.38 -60.46 -30.95
N THR A 15 22.52 -59.82 -31.26
CA THR A 15 23.13 -58.79 -30.40
C THR A 15 22.29 -57.51 -30.42
N ILE A 16 21.77 -57.13 -31.61
CA ILE A 16 20.89 -55.97 -31.77
C ILE A 16 19.55 -56.18 -31.04
N ASN A 17 18.98 -57.38 -31.07
CA ASN A 17 17.72 -57.69 -30.40
C ASN A 17 17.84 -57.66 -28.88
N ASN A 18 18.92 -58.21 -28.31
CA ASN A 18 19.16 -58.19 -26.87
C ASN A 18 19.43 -56.77 -26.34
N ASP A 19 20.20 -55.97 -27.07
CA ASP A 19 20.44 -54.57 -26.72
C ASP A 19 19.16 -53.72 -26.84
N THR A 20 18.32 -54.01 -27.84
CA THR A 20 17.04 -53.32 -28.03
C THR A 20 16.08 -53.66 -26.88
N ASN A 21 15.94 -54.93 -26.50
CA ASN A 21 15.09 -55.36 -25.39
C ASN A 21 15.56 -54.77 -24.03
N ASN A 22 16.86 -54.75 -23.77
CA ASN A 22 17.42 -54.12 -22.56
C ASN A 22 17.20 -52.60 -22.54
N ARG A 23 17.36 -51.94 -23.69
CA ARG A 23 17.10 -50.49 -23.83
C ARG A 23 15.63 -50.14 -23.66
N LEU A 24 14.72 -50.98 -24.15
CA LEU A 24 13.28 -50.80 -23.98
C LEU A 24 12.87 -50.95 -22.51
N ALA A 25 13.42 -51.94 -21.79
CA ALA A 25 13.19 -52.10 -20.36
C ALA A 25 13.70 -50.90 -19.55
N ILE A 26 14.92 -50.43 -19.83
CA ILE A 26 15.51 -49.26 -19.18
C ILE A 26 14.73 -47.98 -19.54
N ALA A 27 14.24 -47.86 -20.77
CA ALA A 27 13.43 -46.73 -21.21
C ALA A 27 12.06 -46.72 -20.53
N GLN A 28 11.41 -47.87 -20.37
CA GLN A 28 10.15 -48.00 -19.65
C GLN A 28 10.30 -47.65 -18.16
N GLU A 29 11.39 -48.08 -17.52
CA GLU A 29 11.69 -47.72 -16.13
C GLU A 29 11.92 -46.21 -15.98
N ARG A 30 12.64 -45.60 -16.94
CA ARG A 30 12.83 -44.15 -16.98
C ARG A 30 11.52 -43.41 -17.23
N MET A 31 10.65 -43.93 -18.10
CA MET A 31 9.32 -43.34 -18.37
C MET A 31 8.41 -43.41 -17.16
N ALA A 32 8.42 -44.53 -16.40
CA ALA A 32 7.67 -44.64 -15.15
C ALA A 32 8.18 -43.64 -14.08
N ARG A 33 9.49 -43.39 -14.03
CA ARG A 33 10.08 -42.38 -13.13
C ARG A 33 9.78 -40.94 -13.58
N VAL A 34 9.72 -40.69 -14.88
CA VAL A 34 9.35 -39.38 -15.44
C VAL A 34 7.85 -39.09 -15.30
N SER A 35 6.98 -40.10 -15.34
CA SER A 35 5.56 -39.91 -15.05
C SER A 35 5.29 -39.46 -13.60
N ASN A 36 6.24 -39.66 -12.68
CA ASN A 36 6.13 -39.28 -11.27
C ASN A 36 6.82 -37.94 -10.92
N THR A 37 7.21 -37.14 -11.92
CA THR A 37 7.61 -35.75 -11.64
C THR A 37 6.38 -34.92 -11.32
N ALA A 38 6.37 -34.30 -10.14
CA ALA A 38 5.28 -33.49 -9.59
C ALA A 38 4.72 -32.47 -10.62
N PRO A 39 3.40 -32.20 -10.59
CA PRO A 39 2.82 -31.18 -11.47
C PRO A 39 3.52 -29.84 -11.22
N ILE A 40 3.96 -29.18 -12.29
CA ILE A 40 4.52 -27.82 -12.24
C ILE A 40 3.50 -26.93 -11.53
N LYS A 41 3.80 -26.48 -10.31
CA LYS A 41 2.97 -25.55 -9.54
C LYS A 41 2.76 -24.32 -10.42
N LYS A 42 1.55 -24.14 -10.94
CA LYS A 42 1.16 -22.93 -11.67
C LYS A 42 1.53 -21.76 -10.77
N VAL A 43 2.42 -20.89 -11.23
CA VAL A 43 2.71 -19.65 -10.53
C VAL A 43 1.39 -18.90 -10.51
N GLU A 44 0.69 -18.94 -9.39
CA GLU A 44 -0.51 -18.16 -9.21
C GLU A 44 -0.08 -16.70 -9.35
N GLY A 45 -0.66 -15.98 -10.31
CA GLY A 45 -0.27 -14.60 -10.57
C GLY A 45 -0.58 -13.72 -9.35
N PHE A 46 0.07 -12.56 -9.27
CA PHE A 46 -0.14 -11.55 -8.21
C PHE A 46 -1.62 -11.30 -7.87
N TRP A 47 -2.51 -11.32 -8.86
CA TRP A 47 -3.96 -11.17 -8.67
C TRP A 47 -4.61 -12.28 -7.84
N SER A 48 -4.13 -13.53 -7.96
CA SER A 48 -4.60 -14.65 -7.13
C SER A 48 -4.15 -14.48 -5.68
N ASP A 49 -2.88 -14.13 -5.49
CA ASP A 49 -2.30 -13.88 -4.16
C ASP A 49 -2.96 -12.67 -3.48
N PHE A 50 -3.26 -11.61 -4.23
CA PHE A 50 -3.97 -10.45 -3.74
C PHE A 50 -5.42 -10.77 -3.35
N LYS A 51 -6.12 -11.57 -4.16
CA LYS A 51 -7.46 -12.06 -3.81
C LYS A 51 -7.41 -12.95 -2.56
N ALA A 52 -6.43 -13.83 -2.44
CA ALA A 52 -6.21 -14.65 -1.26
C ALA A 52 -5.83 -13.81 -0.03
N PHE A 53 -5.15 -12.68 -0.21
CA PHE A 53 -4.81 -11.73 0.85
C PHE A 53 -6.02 -10.95 1.34
N ILE A 54 -6.83 -10.38 0.44
CA ILE A 54 -8.06 -9.67 0.81
C ILE A 54 -9.05 -10.64 1.46
N ASN A 55 -9.19 -11.87 0.94
CA ASN A 55 -10.09 -12.86 1.53
C ASN A 55 -9.73 -13.28 2.96
N ARG A 56 -8.59 -12.83 3.51
CA ARG A 56 -8.31 -12.93 4.94
C ARG A 56 -9.28 -12.01 5.67
N GLY A 57 -10.28 -12.57 6.37
CA GLY A 57 -11.33 -11.81 7.06
C GLY A 57 -10.81 -10.65 7.93
N ASN A 58 -9.70 -10.85 8.66
CA ASN A 58 -9.05 -9.82 9.46
C ASN A 58 -8.59 -8.57 8.67
N VAL A 59 -8.31 -8.70 7.38
CA VAL A 59 -7.88 -7.59 6.51
C VAL A 59 -9.08 -6.80 6.01
N ILE A 60 -10.17 -7.47 5.63
CA ILE A 60 -11.40 -6.81 5.20
C ILE A 60 -12.00 -6.01 6.33
N ASP A 61 -12.12 -6.60 7.53
CA ASP A 61 -12.73 -5.92 8.68
C ASP A 61 -11.92 -4.69 9.10
N LEU A 62 -10.59 -4.79 9.07
CA LEU A 62 -9.70 -3.66 9.32
C LEU A 62 -9.83 -2.58 8.23
N ALA A 63 -9.89 -2.95 6.96
CA ALA A 63 -10.03 -2.01 5.85
C ALA A 63 -11.36 -1.26 5.92
N VAL A 64 -12.46 -1.97 6.21
CA VAL A 64 -13.80 -1.37 6.37
C VAL A 64 -13.81 -0.42 7.57
N GLY A 65 -13.22 -0.82 8.71
CA GLY A 65 -13.11 0.05 9.89
C GLY A 65 -12.36 1.35 9.63
N VAL A 66 -11.24 1.29 8.89
CA VAL A 66 -10.45 2.49 8.54
C VAL A 66 -11.20 3.40 7.56
N ILE A 67 -11.88 2.84 6.55
CA ILE A 67 -12.64 3.62 5.56
C ILE A 67 -13.82 4.34 6.24
N ILE A 68 -14.60 3.60 7.05
CA ILE A 68 -15.73 4.18 7.79
C ILE A 68 -15.23 5.19 8.81
N GLY A 69 -14.15 4.90 9.53
CA GLY A 69 -13.55 5.83 10.49
C GLY A 69 -13.09 7.13 9.84
N GLY A 70 -12.46 7.05 8.66
CA GLY A 70 -12.06 8.23 7.88
C GLY A 70 -13.25 9.05 7.39
N ALA A 71 -14.28 8.40 6.84
CA ALA A 71 -15.49 9.08 6.36
C ALA A 71 -16.27 9.74 7.50
N PHE A 72 -16.43 9.05 8.63
CA PHE A 72 -17.12 9.58 9.81
C PHE A 72 -16.36 10.73 10.47
N GLY A 73 -15.02 10.64 10.52
CA GLY A 73 -14.16 11.75 10.93
C GLY A 73 -14.33 12.99 10.06
N ALA A 74 -14.43 12.82 8.74
CA ALA A 74 -14.66 13.93 7.80
C ALA A 74 -16.03 14.60 8.02
N ILE A 75 -17.09 13.83 8.23
CA ILE A 75 -18.44 14.35 8.53
C ILE A 75 -18.42 15.17 9.83
N THR A 76 -17.78 14.63 10.88
CA THR A 76 -17.71 15.31 12.17
C THR A 76 -16.88 16.59 12.06
N ASN A 77 -15.76 16.54 11.35
CA ASN A 77 -14.93 17.72 11.11
C ASN A 77 -15.69 18.81 10.34
N SER A 78 -16.44 18.47 9.29
CA SER A 78 -17.28 19.44 8.58
C SER A 78 -18.38 20.01 9.47
N ALA A 79 -19.05 19.19 10.29
CA ALA A 79 -20.04 19.69 11.24
C ALA A 79 -19.43 20.70 12.24
N VAL A 80 -18.21 20.46 12.73
CA VAL A 80 -17.55 21.39 13.64
C VAL A 80 -17.05 22.64 12.91
N GLN A 81 -16.37 22.48 11.79
CA GLN A 81 -15.79 23.59 11.03
C GLN A 81 -16.85 24.48 10.39
N ASP A 82 -17.88 23.89 9.80
CA ASP A 82 -18.87 24.64 9.02
C ASP A 82 -20.06 25.10 9.87
N MET A 83 -20.41 24.37 10.94
CA MET A 83 -21.53 24.77 11.80
C MET A 83 -21.07 25.43 13.09
N LEU A 84 -20.07 24.91 13.81
CA LEU A 84 -19.70 25.45 15.13
C LEU A 84 -18.69 26.60 15.07
N MET A 85 -17.68 26.52 14.21
CA MET A 85 -16.67 27.58 14.14
C MET A 85 -17.21 28.97 13.77
N PRO A 86 -18.26 29.14 12.94
CA PRO A 86 -18.87 30.46 12.75
C PRO A 86 -19.41 31.06 14.06
N PHE A 87 -20.07 30.25 14.90
CA PHE A 87 -20.58 30.71 16.19
C PHE A 87 -19.46 30.97 17.20
N VAL A 88 -18.43 30.14 17.22
CA VAL A 88 -17.25 30.34 18.07
C VAL A 88 -16.46 31.57 17.61
N GLY A 89 -16.31 31.79 16.31
CA GLY A 89 -15.64 32.95 15.72
C GLY A 89 -16.36 34.25 16.05
N LEU A 90 -17.70 34.26 16.00
CA LEU A 90 -18.50 35.40 16.46
C LEU A 90 -18.35 35.67 17.96
N ALA A 91 -18.24 34.63 18.78
CA ALA A 91 -18.08 34.78 20.24
C ALA A 91 -16.67 35.21 20.66
N THR A 92 -15.64 34.86 19.87
CA THR A 92 -14.23 35.07 20.25
C THR A 92 -13.58 36.25 19.52
N GLY A 93 -14.26 36.83 18.52
CA GLY A 93 -13.88 38.10 17.87
C GLY A 93 -12.70 38.03 16.91
N THR A 94 -11.86 37.00 16.96
CA THR A 94 -10.77 36.72 16.03
C THR A 94 -10.44 35.23 16.05
N GLN A 95 -10.25 34.61 14.88
CA GLN A 95 -9.66 33.27 14.79
C GLN A 95 -8.25 33.32 15.39
N PHE A 96 -7.99 32.49 16.40
CA PHE A 96 -6.64 32.35 16.97
C PHE A 96 -5.59 32.00 15.90
N GLU A 97 -5.99 31.50 14.72
CA GLU A 97 -5.13 31.25 13.56
C GLU A 97 -4.27 32.43 13.14
N GLU A 98 -4.69 33.68 13.37
CA GLU A 98 -3.95 34.87 12.98
C GLU A 98 -2.91 35.32 14.01
N ALA A 99 -2.79 34.63 15.16
CA ALA A 99 -1.72 34.87 16.11
C ALA A 99 -0.40 34.26 15.58
N LEU A 100 0.32 35.10 14.82
CA LEU A 100 1.61 34.78 14.21
C LEU A 100 2.71 35.58 14.89
N PHE A 101 3.75 34.90 15.39
CA PHE A 101 4.97 35.55 15.81
C PHE A 101 5.92 35.62 14.61
N VAL A 102 6.11 36.80 14.02
CA VAL A 102 7.00 37.01 12.88
C VAL A 102 8.46 37.01 13.36
N LEU A 103 9.20 35.93 13.09
CA LEU A 103 10.64 35.84 13.39
C LEU A 103 11.49 36.58 12.36
N ARG A 104 11.01 36.65 11.11
CA ARG A 104 11.65 37.38 10.01
C ARG A 104 10.58 37.98 9.13
N ASN A 105 10.59 39.30 8.95
CA ASN A 105 9.66 40.00 8.07
C ASN A 105 9.88 39.57 6.61
N GLY A 106 8.77 39.37 5.90
CA GLY A 106 8.74 39.17 4.47
C GLY A 106 8.70 40.51 3.71
N THR A 107 8.68 40.45 2.39
CA THR A 107 8.44 41.63 1.52
C THR A 107 7.11 41.39 0.80
N PRO A 108 6.06 42.22 0.99
CA PRO A 108 5.98 43.50 1.69
C PRO A 108 5.91 43.41 3.24
N PRO A 109 6.21 44.50 3.98
CA PRO A 109 6.20 44.53 5.44
C PRO A 109 4.79 44.46 6.07
N PRO A 110 4.68 44.16 7.39
CA PRO A 110 3.40 43.97 8.10
C PRO A 110 2.45 45.18 7.99
N PRO A 111 1.12 44.99 8.15
CA PRO A 111 0.46 43.84 8.77
C PRO A 111 0.13 42.71 7.78
N TYR A 112 0.49 41.48 8.15
CA TYR A 112 -0.03 40.28 7.49
C TYR A 112 -1.35 39.91 8.18
N THR A 113 -2.45 40.13 7.49
CA THR A 113 -3.79 39.83 8.02
C THR A 113 -4.11 38.34 7.98
N THR A 114 -3.36 37.55 7.21
CA THR A 114 -3.56 36.10 7.09
C THR A 114 -2.22 35.37 7.04
N ARG A 115 -2.23 34.09 7.46
CA ARG A 115 -1.07 33.19 7.38
C ARG A 115 -0.55 33.03 5.96
N ASP A 116 -1.46 33.08 4.99
CA ASP A 116 -1.15 32.91 3.58
C ASP A 116 -0.38 34.11 3.03
N GLN A 117 -0.74 35.35 3.42
CA GLN A 117 0.04 36.54 3.11
C GLN A 117 1.45 36.52 3.74
N ALA A 118 1.58 36.03 4.97
CA ALA A 118 2.88 35.93 5.64
C ALA A 118 3.81 34.90 4.96
N LYS A 119 3.25 33.77 4.50
CA LYS A 119 3.99 32.75 3.73
C LYS A 119 4.39 33.25 2.35
N GLU A 120 3.49 33.91 1.63
CA GLU A 120 3.76 34.48 0.31
C GLU A 120 4.80 35.59 0.36
N ALA A 121 4.81 36.40 1.42
CA ALA A 121 5.82 37.43 1.63
C ALA A 121 7.23 36.86 1.96
N GLY A 122 7.35 35.54 2.15
CA GLY A 122 8.60 34.89 2.59
C GLY A 122 8.95 35.18 4.05
N ALA A 123 7.96 35.58 4.86
CA ALA A 123 8.14 35.80 6.28
C ALA A 123 8.26 34.46 7.01
N VAL A 124 9.28 34.30 7.85
CA VAL A 124 9.39 33.14 8.73
C VAL A 124 8.56 33.46 9.96
N THR A 125 7.39 32.84 10.09
CA THR A 125 6.47 33.07 11.20
C THR A 125 6.25 31.80 12.01
N VAL A 126 6.29 31.90 13.34
CA VAL A 126 5.83 30.82 14.21
C VAL A 126 4.37 31.03 14.54
N ASN A 127 3.57 30.08 14.09
CA ASN A 127 2.12 30.20 14.06
C ASN A 127 1.52 29.45 15.25
N TRP A 128 1.83 29.92 16.46
CA TRP A 128 1.30 29.32 17.70
C TRP A 128 -0.22 29.39 17.77
N GLY A 129 -0.81 30.41 17.15
CA GLY A 129 -2.25 30.53 16.98
C GLY A 129 -2.91 29.32 16.35
N ASN A 130 -2.33 28.81 15.26
CA ASN A 130 -2.82 27.60 14.60
C ASN A 130 -2.73 26.37 15.50
N PHE A 131 -1.71 26.24 16.34
CA PHE A 131 -1.60 25.09 17.23
C PHE A 131 -2.73 25.05 18.27
N ILE A 132 -3.02 26.19 18.90
CA ILE A 132 -4.14 26.31 19.83
C ILE A 132 -5.47 26.10 19.11
N GLN A 133 -5.61 26.64 17.89
CA GLN A 133 -6.81 26.39 17.07
C GLN A 133 -7.02 24.90 16.80
N GLN A 134 -5.96 24.13 16.48
CA GLN A 134 -6.07 22.68 16.28
C GLN A 134 -6.47 21.95 17.56
N ILE A 135 -5.99 22.38 18.73
CA ILE A 135 -6.41 21.83 20.03
C ILE A 135 -7.90 22.11 20.27
N VAL A 136 -8.35 23.34 20.02
CA VAL A 136 -9.77 23.72 20.16
C VAL A 136 -10.63 22.93 19.18
N ASN A 137 -10.22 22.79 17.92
CA ASN A 137 -10.95 21.98 16.93
C ASN A 137 -11.05 20.51 17.38
N PHE A 138 -9.95 19.92 17.87
CA PHE A 138 -9.97 18.56 18.40
C PHE A 138 -10.93 18.42 19.60
N LEU A 139 -10.92 19.37 20.54
CA LEU A 139 -11.84 19.38 21.67
C LEU A 139 -13.29 19.51 21.22
N LEU A 140 -13.58 20.38 20.25
CA LEU A 140 -14.93 20.56 19.69
C LEU A 140 -15.41 19.30 18.95
N ILE A 141 -14.57 18.71 18.10
CA ILE A 141 -14.88 17.43 17.42
C ILE A 141 -15.15 16.34 18.46
N SER A 142 -14.31 16.23 19.49
CA SER A 142 -14.52 15.25 20.57
C SER A 142 -15.82 15.47 21.34
N LEU A 143 -16.21 16.74 21.56
CA LEU A 143 -17.46 17.11 22.22
C LEU A 143 -18.66 16.76 21.34
N VAL A 144 -18.61 17.04 20.04
CA VAL A 144 -19.67 16.66 19.09
C VAL A 144 -19.81 15.14 19.01
N LEU A 145 -18.70 14.40 18.94
CA LEU A 145 -18.76 12.93 18.97
C LEU A 145 -19.43 12.40 20.24
N PHE A 146 -19.15 13.03 21.39
CA PHE A 146 -19.81 12.67 22.64
C PHE A 146 -21.32 12.88 22.58
N PHE A 147 -21.79 14.01 22.03
CA PHE A 147 -23.23 14.27 21.85
C PHE A 147 -23.89 13.36 20.81
N VAL A 148 -23.19 12.95 19.75
CA VAL A 148 -23.75 12.09 18.70
C VAL A 148 -23.93 10.65 19.19
N ILE A 149 -23.03 10.17 20.05
CA ILE A 149 -23.05 8.79 20.56
C ILE A 149 -23.99 8.62 21.76
N LYS A 150 -24.31 9.70 22.47
CA LYS A 150 -25.01 9.68 23.75
C LYS A 150 -26.40 10.30 23.68
#